data_AF-A0A356EQV5-F1
#
_entry.id   AF-A0A356EQV5-F1
#
_cell.length_a   1.000
_cell.length_b   1.000
_cell.length_c   1.000
_cell.angle_alpha   90.00
_cell.angle_beta   90.00
_cell.angle_gamma   90.00
#
_symmetry.space_group_name_H-M   'P 1'
#
loop_
_entity.id
_entity.type
_entity.pdbx_description
1 polymer ?
#
loop_
_entity_poly.entity_id
_entity_poly.type
_entity_poly.pdbx_seq_one_letter_code
_entity_poly.pdbx_strand_id
1 'polypeptide(L)'
;MAKQPGKIDRREFVENGLRVVGALGLTGAAAFLAGRVGAADDMVWQIDPHKCVACGNCATHCVLDKSAVVCKHAYKMCGYCDLCTGYFEPEAATLTTGAENQLCPTGAIIRKFIEEPYYEYSIDEPLCIGCGKCVKGCTAFGNGSLYLQIDHDRCKNCNECAIAIACPSEAISRVPAATPYLPKDRDLTS
;
A
#
# COMPACT_ATOMS: atom_id res chain seq x y z
N MET A 1 -23.54 -65.77 30.07
CA MET A 1 -22.29 -65.73 30.87
C MET A 1 -21.81 -64.29 30.94
N ALA A 2 -21.80 -63.71 32.14
CA ALA A 2 -21.40 -62.32 32.38
C ALA A 2 -19.88 -62.19 32.30
N LYS A 3 -19.39 -61.15 31.61
CA LYS A 3 -17.95 -60.86 31.45
C LYS A 3 -17.43 -60.20 32.74
N GLN A 4 -16.45 -60.82 33.39
CA GLN A 4 -15.80 -60.29 34.61
C GLN A 4 -15.00 -59.01 34.31
N PRO A 5 -14.95 -58.03 35.24
CA PRO A 5 -14.16 -56.82 35.07
C PRO A 5 -12.70 -57.08 35.51
N GLY A 6 -11.73 -56.51 34.78
CA GLY A 6 -10.45 -56.16 35.41
C GLY A 6 -9.15 -56.80 34.91
N LYS A 7 -9.00 -57.14 33.62
CA LYS A 7 -7.65 -57.21 33.01
C LYS A 7 -7.70 -56.59 31.62
N ILE A 8 -7.19 -55.37 31.50
CA ILE A 8 -6.95 -54.73 30.21
C ILE A 8 -5.87 -55.57 29.51
N ASP A 9 -6.21 -56.14 28.36
CA ASP A 9 -5.24 -56.87 27.54
C ASP A 9 -4.17 -55.91 27.05
N ARG A 10 -2.89 -56.29 27.17
CA ARG A 10 -1.77 -55.44 26.76
C ARG A 10 -1.86 -55.08 25.29
N ARG A 11 -2.34 -56.01 24.47
CA ARG A 11 -2.57 -55.80 23.04
C ARG A 11 -3.70 -54.79 22.81
N GLU A 12 -4.80 -54.91 23.52
CA GLU A 12 -5.93 -53.98 23.45
C GLU A 12 -5.53 -52.56 23.90
N PHE A 13 -4.68 -52.44 24.94
CA PHE A 13 -4.13 -51.17 25.38
C PHE A 13 -3.24 -50.52 24.31
N VAL A 14 -2.36 -51.29 23.67
CA VAL A 14 -1.48 -50.79 22.59
C VAL A 14 -2.27 -50.43 21.34
N GLU A 15 -3.22 -51.26 20.92
CA GLU A 15 -4.08 -50.99 19.76
C GLU A 15 -4.92 -49.72 19.96
N ASN A 16 -5.50 -49.54 21.15
CA ASN A 16 -6.27 -48.32 21.47
C ASN A 16 -5.36 -47.09 21.60
N GLY A 17 -4.17 -47.23 22.18
CA GLY A 17 -3.17 -46.15 22.25
C GLY A 17 -2.72 -45.68 20.86
N LEU A 18 -2.42 -46.60 19.95
CA LEU A 18 -2.07 -46.28 18.55
C LEU A 18 -3.20 -45.57 17.81
N ARG A 19 -4.45 -45.99 18.03
CA ARG A 19 -5.63 -45.32 17.43
C ARG A 19 -5.80 -43.89 17.95
N VAL A 20 -5.64 -43.68 19.25
CA VAL A 20 -5.76 -42.34 19.86
C VAL A 20 -4.64 -41.42 19.40
N VAL A 21 -3.39 -41.88 19.40
CA VAL A 21 -2.24 -41.10 18.90
C VAL A 21 -2.38 -40.82 17.40
N GLY A 22 -2.79 -41.81 16.61
CA GLY A 22 -3.06 -41.64 15.19
C GLY A 22 -4.17 -40.62 14.92
N ALA A 23 -5.27 -40.68 15.67
CA ALA A 23 -6.36 -39.72 15.56
C ALA A 23 -5.91 -38.30 15.95
N LEU A 24 -5.23 -38.13 17.08
CA LEU A 24 -4.70 -36.84 17.52
C LEU A 24 -3.67 -36.27 16.53
N GLY A 25 -2.80 -37.12 15.98
CA GLY A 25 -1.81 -36.74 14.97
C GLY A 25 -2.47 -36.26 13.67
N LEU A 26 -3.48 -36.98 13.18
CA LEU A 26 -4.24 -36.60 11.99
C LEU A 26 -5.04 -35.31 12.20
N THR A 27 -5.75 -35.19 13.33
CA THR A 27 -6.52 -33.97 13.64
C THR A 27 -5.60 -32.77 13.85
N GLY A 28 -4.47 -32.94 14.53
CA GLY A 28 -3.48 -31.89 14.74
C GLY A 28 -2.84 -31.43 13.41
N ALA A 29 -2.47 -32.37 12.53
CA ALA A 29 -1.94 -32.05 11.21
C ALA A 29 -2.98 -31.34 10.33
N ALA A 30 -4.24 -31.80 10.33
CA ALA A 30 -5.32 -31.17 9.59
C ALA A 30 -5.59 -29.74 10.08
N ALA A 31 -5.61 -29.52 11.41
CA ALA A 31 -5.79 -28.19 11.98
C ALA A 31 -4.64 -27.24 11.64
N PHE A 32 -3.39 -27.72 11.70
CA PHE A 32 -2.20 -26.94 11.32
C PHE A 32 -2.22 -26.53 9.84
N LEU A 33 -2.56 -27.47 8.95
CA LEU A 33 -2.69 -27.19 7.51
C LEU A 33 -3.84 -26.24 7.21
N ALA A 34 -5.00 -26.42 7.85
CA ALA A 34 -6.15 -25.52 7.71
C ALA A 34 -5.82 -24.10 8.17
N GLY A 35 -5.09 -23.94 9.28
CA GLY A 35 -4.62 -22.63 9.76
C GLY A 35 -3.64 -21.93 8.80
N ARG A 36 -2.87 -22.69 8.00
CA ARG A 36 -1.99 -22.12 6.97
C ARG A 36 -2.72 -21.76 5.68
N VAL A 37 -3.74 -22.52 5.29
CA VAL A 37 -4.52 -22.23 4.07
C VAL A 37 -5.46 -21.04 4.28
N GLY A 38 -5.98 -20.87 5.49
CA GLY A 38 -6.76 -19.66 5.87
C GLY A 38 -5.92 -18.39 6.02
N ALA A 39 -4.59 -18.52 6.03
CA ALA A 39 -3.62 -17.42 6.00
C ALA A 39 -3.09 -17.18 4.57
N ALA A 40 -3.88 -17.48 3.54
CA ALA A 40 -3.67 -16.81 2.26
C ALA A 40 -3.87 -15.31 2.54
N ASP A 41 -2.76 -14.56 2.59
CA ASP A 41 -2.81 -13.13 2.89
C ASP A 41 -3.86 -12.48 1.99
N ASP A 42 -4.85 -11.80 2.57
CA ASP A 42 -5.81 -11.00 1.81
C ASP A 42 -5.00 -10.09 0.89
N MET A 43 -5.15 -10.22 -0.43
CA MET A 43 -4.32 -9.46 -1.35
C MET A 43 -5.03 -8.16 -1.73
N VAL A 44 -4.31 -7.04 -1.66
CA VAL A 44 -4.81 -5.71 -2.03
C VAL A 44 -3.97 -5.11 -3.15
N TRP A 45 -4.54 -4.16 -3.88
CA TRP A 45 -3.81 -3.44 -4.93
C TRP A 45 -2.91 -2.37 -4.32
N GLN A 46 -1.65 -2.31 -4.74
CA GLN A 46 -0.73 -1.22 -4.39
C GLN A 46 0.08 -0.74 -5.59
N ILE A 47 0.50 0.52 -5.55
CA ILE A 47 1.45 1.13 -6.47
C ILE A 47 2.88 0.94 -5.97
N ASP A 48 3.75 0.40 -6.82
CA ASP A 48 5.20 0.46 -6.69
C ASP A 48 5.68 1.88 -7.07
N PRO A 49 6.20 2.67 -6.12
CA PRO A 49 6.62 4.05 -6.38
C PRO A 49 7.90 4.17 -7.22
N HIS A 50 8.66 3.09 -7.39
CA HIS A 50 9.87 3.07 -8.23
C HIS A 50 9.55 2.75 -9.69
N LYS A 51 8.44 2.06 -9.97
CA LYS A 51 7.92 1.83 -11.33
C LYS A 51 6.95 2.90 -11.81
N CYS A 52 6.33 3.65 -10.90
CA CYS A 52 5.32 4.64 -11.25
C CYS A 52 5.91 5.80 -12.07
N VAL A 53 5.37 6.03 -13.27
CA VAL A 53 5.78 7.15 -14.15
C VAL A 53 4.87 8.39 -14.03
N ALA A 54 4.00 8.43 -13.02
CA ALA A 54 3.06 9.53 -12.77
C ALA A 54 2.25 9.95 -14.02
N CYS A 55 1.67 8.97 -14.70
CA CYS A 55 0.94 9.17 -15.97
C CYS A 55 -0.40 9.91 -15.85
N GLY A 56 -0.97 9.99 -14.65
CA GLY A 56 -2.26 10.65 -14.40
C GLY A 56 -3.49 9.74 -14.47
N ASN A 57 -3.38 8.52 -15.00
CA ASN A 57 -4.52 7.61 -15.16
C ASN A 57 -5.20 7.21 -13.85
N CYS A 58 -4.47 7.28 -12.72
CA CYS A 58 -5.01 7.05 -11.38
C CYS A 58 -6.19 7.96 -11.05
N ALA A 59 -6.21 9.20 -11.54
CA ALA A 59 -7.28 10.16 -11.29
C ALA A 59 -8.54 9.91 -12.13
N THR A 60 -8.41 9.19 -13.25
CA THR A 60 -9.49 9.08 -14.25
C THR A 60 -10.05 7.67 -14.43
N HIS A 61 -9.29 6.63 -14.06
CA HIS A 61 -9.68 5.22 -14.24
C HIS A 61 -10.15 4.56 -12.95
N CYS A 62 -10.13 5.26 -11.82
CA CYS A 62 -10.73 4.72 -10.61
C CYS A 62 -12.26 4.65 -10.78
N VAL A 63 -12.87 3.56 -10.33
CA VAL A 63 -14.33 3.41 -10.35
C VAL A 63 -15.04 4.29 -9.31
N LEU A 64 -14.28 4.87 -8.37
CA LEU A 64 -14.78 5.82 -7.38
C LEU A 64 -14.72 7.23 -7.95
N ASP A 65 -15.74 8.05 -7.65
CA ASP A 65 -15.78 9.48 -8.03
C ASP A 65 -14.52 10.22 -7.58
N LYS A 66 -14.05 9.90 -6.38
CA LYS A 66 -12.75 10.31 -5.87
C LYS A 66 -11.82 9.10 -5.86
N SER A 67 -10.73 9.19 -6.61
CA SER A 67 -9.76 8.10 -6.70
C SER A 67 -9.31 7.60 -5.33
N ALA A 68 -9.16 6.28 -5.21
CA ALA A 68 -8.51 5.65 -4.06
C ALA A 68 -7.00 5.92 -4.02
N VAL A 69 -6.41 6.46 -5.08
CA VAL A 69 -4.99 6.81 -5.12
C VAL A 69 -4.77 8.19 -4.52
N VAL A 70 -3.80 8.30 -3.61
CA VAL A 70 -3.38 9.56 -2.99
C VAL A 70 -1.89 9.76 -3.14
N CYS A 71 -1.46 11.02 -3.13
CA CYS A 71 -0.05 11.37 -2.98
C CYS A 71 0.37 11.16 -1.53
N LYS A 72 1.54 10.58 -1.32
CA LYS A 72 2.22 10.45 -0.02
C LYS A 72 3.56 11.19 -0.08
N HIS A 73 4.05 11.57 1.10
CA HIS A 73 5.29 12.31 1.24
C HIS A 73 6.32 11.52 2.06
N ALA A 74 7.46 11.20 1.44
CA ALA A 74 8.63 10.65 2.10
C ALA A 74 9.47 11.80 2.68
N TYR A 75 9.10 12.27 3.87
CA TYR A 75 9.76 13.39 4.56
C TYR A 75 11.29 13.22 4.69
N LYS A 76 11.76 11.98 4.88
CA LYS A 76 13.20 11.67 4.98
C LYS A 76 14.00 11.91 3.69
N MET A 77 13.32 11.92 2.54
CA MET A 77 13.94 12.19 1.23
C MET A 77 13.81 13.65 0.81
N CYS A 78 12.91 14.41 1.44
CA CYS A 78 12.56 15.74 0.99
C CYS A 78 13.69 16.74 1.23
N GLY A 79 13.91 17.63 0.25
CA GLY A 79 14.87 18.73 0.37
C GLY A 79 14.28 19.98 1.04
N TYR A 80 12.97 20.00 1.34
CA TYR A 80 12.26 21.14 1.92
C TYR A 80 12.47 22.45 1.13
N CYS A 81 12.53 22.37 -0.20
CA CYS A 81 12.91 23.49 -1.07
C CYS A 81 11.91 24.66 -0.97
N ASP A 82 12.41 25.90 -1.00
CA ASP A 82 11.58 27.09 -1.26
C ASP A 82 10.86 26.96 -2.60
N LEU A 83 11.60 26.72 -3.69
CA LEU A 83 11.07 26.36 -5.00
C LEU A 83 10.93 24.83 -5.13
N CYS A 84 9.74 24.32 -4.85
CA CYS A 84 9.40 22.90 -5.07
C CYS A 84 8.67 22.72 -6.40
N THR A 85 9.29 22.04 -7.37
CA THR A 85 8.68 21.71 -8.68
C THR A 85 7.54 20.69 -8.59
N GLY A 86 7.35 20.05 -7.42
CA GLY A 86 6.16 19.26 -7.12
C GLY A 86 4.98 20.10 -6.63
N TYR A 87 5.21 21.36 -6.24
CA TYR A 87 4.20 22.28 -5.75
C TYR A 87 3.89 23.38 -6.77
N PHE A 88 4.93 24.00 -7.35
CA PHE A 88 4.79 25.11 -8.28
C PHE A 88 4.65 24.66 -9.74
N GLU A 89 3.85 25.37 -10.51
CA GLU A 89 3.90 25.30 -11.97
C GLU A 89 5.27 25.81 -12.50
N PRO A 90 5.80 25.30 -13.61
CA PRO A 90 7.15 25.64 -14.10
C PRO A 90 7.41 27.14 -14.34
N GLU A 91 6.36 27.91 -14.63
CA GLU A 91 6.42 29.33 -15.00
C GLU A 91 5.80 30.25 -13.92
N ALA A 92 5.75 29.80 -12.66
CA ALA A 92 5.20 30.60 -11.57
C ALA A 92 5.91 31.97 -11.45
N ALA A 93 5.15 33.06 -11.63
CA ALA A 93 5.69 34.41 -11.63
C ALA A 93 6.20 34.84 -10.24
N THR A 94 5.61 34.29 -9.17
CA THR A 94 6.00 34.50 -7.77
C THR A 94 5.81 33.23 -6.95
N LEU A 95 6.64 33.02 -5.92
CA LEU A 95 6.56 31.84 -5.05
C LEU A 95 5.55 32.04 -3.92
N THR A 96 4.29 32.28 -4.28
CA THR A 96 3.19 32.43 -3.32
C THR A 96 2.28 31.20 -3.29
N THR A 97 1.41 31.12 -2.30
CA THR A 97 0.42 30.02 -2.19
C THR A 97 -0.84 30.24 -3.04
N GLY A 98 -0.83 31.26 -3.93
CA GLY A 98 -1.92 31.50 -4.88
C GLY A 98 -2.20 30.29 -5.78
N ALA A 99 -3.47 30.04 -6.09
CA ALA A 99 -3.90 28.86 -6.83
C ALA A 99 -3.28 28.79 -8.23
N GLU A 100 -3.07 29.94 -8.86
CA GLU A 100 -2.42 30.11 -10.17
C GLU A 100 -0.96 29.65 -10.18
N ASN A 101 -0.31 29.58 -9.02
CA ASN A 101 1.06 29.12 -8.89
C ASN A 101 1.14 27.62 -8.59
N GLN A 102 0.03 26.98 -8.19
CA GLN A 102 0.03 25.60 -7.73
C GLN A 102 -0.19 24.60 -8.87
N LEU A 103 0.66 23.58 -8.91
CA LEU A 103 0.57 22.44 -9.84
C LEU A 103 -0.58 21.48 -9.50
N CYS A 104 -0.97 21.43 -8.21
CA CYS A 104 -2.05 20.55 -7.75
C CYS A 104 -3.42 21.15 -8.10
N PRO A 105 -4.23 20.52 -8.97
CA PRO A 105 -5.49 21.10 -9.43
C PRO A 105 -6.57 21.19 -8.34
N THR A 106 -6.40 20.45 -7.24
CA THR A 106 -7.34 20.46 -6.10
C THR A 106 -6.80 21.20 -4.89
N GLY A 107 -5.61 21.82 -4.98
CA GLY A 107 -4.97 22.49 -3.85
C GLY A 107 -4.63 21.55 -2.69
N ALA A 108 -4.42 20.25 -2.96
CA ALA A 108 -4.22 19.23 -1.92
C ALA A 108 -2.82 19.25 -1.27
N ILE A 109 -1.95 20.18 -1.64
CA ILE A 109 -0.60 20.29 -1.06
C ILE A 109 -0.56 21.55 -0.22
N ILE A 110 -0.22 21.39 1.06
CA ILE A 110 -0.10 22.49 2.01
C ILE A 110 1.37 22.82 2.15
N ARG A 111 1.74 24.06 1.81
CA ARG A 111 3.09 24.60 1.96
C ARG A 111 3.19 25.41 3.25
N LYS A 112 4.12 25.04 4.14
CA LYS A 112 4.34 25.69 5.43
C LYS A 112 5.78 26.18 5.54
N PHE A 113 5.95 27.46 5.87
CA PHE A 113 7.26 28.02 6.17
C PHE A 113 7.84 27.41 7.46
N ILE A 114 9.11 27.01 7.42
CA ILE A 114 9.86 26.57 8.60
C ILE A 114 10.84 27.66 9.01
N GLU A 115 11.86 27.87 8.17
CA GLU A 115 12.91 28.87 8.30
C GLU A 115 13.46 29.17 6.90
N GLU A 116 14.26 30.21 6.69
CA GLU A 116 14.84 30.44 5.36
C GLU A 116 16.00 29.47 5.09
N PRO A 117 16.08 28.78 3.93
CA PRO A 117 15.19 28.77 2.75
C PRO A 117 14.22 27.56 2.71
N TYR A 118 13.85 27.01 3.87
CA TYR A 118 13.12 25.76 4.02
C TYR A 118 11.61 25.88 4.20
N TYR A 119 10.89 25.08 3.41
CA TYR A 119 9.44 24.94 3.47
C TYR A 119 9.06 23.47 3.53
N GLU A 120 8.12 23.15 4.43
CA GLU A 120 7.49 21.84 4.51
C GLU A 120 6.29 21.76 3.58
N TYR A 121 6.12 20.58 2.99
CA TYR A 121 4.97 20.25 2.17
C TYR A 121 4.24 19.09 2.82
N SER A 122 2.95 19.23 3.07
CA SER A 122 2.09 18.14 3.55
C SER A 122 0.94 17.92 2.56
N ILE A 123 0.37 16.72 2.57
CA ILE A 123 -0.72 16.36 1.66
C ILE A 123 -2.03 16.34 2.43
N ASP A 124 -2.98 17.17 2.02
CA ASP A 124 -4.39 17.02 2.37
C ASP A 124 -4.98 15.88 1.52
N GLU A 125 -4.86 14.65 2.04
CA GLU A 125 -5.33 13.46 1.35
C GLU A 125 -6.83 13.52 0.99
N PRO A 126 -7.72 14.03 1.87
CA PRO A 126 -9.12 14.30 1.52
C PRO A 126 -9.35 15.20 0.30
N LEU A 127 -8.39 16.04 -0.12
CA LEU A 127 -8.46 16.80 -1.36
C LEU A 127 -7.75 16.12 -2.53
N CYS A 128 -6.78 15.25 -2.26
CA CYS A 128 -5.98 14.58 -3.28
C CYS A 128 -6.82 13.63 -4.16
N ILE A 129 -6.64 13.71 -5.48
CA ILE A 129 -7.31 12.87 -6.49
C ILE A 129 -6.36 11.88 -7.19
N GLY A 130 -5.11 11.78 -6.74
CA GLY A 130 -4.14 10.83 -7.31
C GLY A 130 -3.64 11.17 -8.72
N CYS A 131 -3.71 12.44 -9.17
CA CYS A 131 -3.32 12.82 -10.53
C CYS A 131 -1.81 12.74 -10.83
N GLY A 132 -0.96 12.65 -9.80
CA GLY A 132 0.48 12.45 -9.98
C GLY A 132 1.27 13.66 -10.51
N LYS A 133 0.66 14.81 -10.82
CA LYS A 133 1.40 15.99 -11.30
C LYS A 133 2.55 16.39 -10.36
N CYS A 134 2.26 16.44 -9.06
CA CYS A 134 3.27 16.76 -8.04
C CYS A 134 4.40 15.72 -7.94
N VAL A 135 4.07 14.44 -8.13
CA VAL A 135 5.03 13.33 -8.19
C VAL A 135 5.95 13.49 -9.39
N LYS A 136 5.39 13.82 -10.56
CA LYS A 136 6.14 14.05 -11.80
C LYS A 136 7.11 15.23 -11.64
N GLY A 137 6.63 16.35 -11.12
CA GLY A 137 7.47 17.54 -10.89
C GLY A 137 8.57 17.29 -9.85
N CYS A 138 8.24 16.65 -8.73
CA CYS A 138 9.20 16.32 -7.66
C CYS A 138 10.26 15.31 -8.13
N THR A 139 9.91 14.38 -9.02
CA THR A 139 10.85 13.38 -9.55
C THR A 139 11.74 13.95 -10.65
N ALA A 140 11.24 14.88 -11.46
CA ALA A 140 12.00 15.44 -12.58
C ALA A 140 13.15 16.36 -12.13
N PHE A 141 12.93 17.16 -11.08
CA PHE A 141 13.89 18.20 -10.66
C PHE A 141 14.16 18.25 -9.15
N GLY A 142 13.47 17.42 -8.37
CA GLY A 142 13.66 17.32 -6.92
C GLY A 142 14.24 15.97 -6.51
N ASN A 143 14.09 15.63 -5.23
CA ASN A 143 14.55 14.36 -4.66
C ASN A 143 13.56 13.20 -4.88
N GLY A 144 12.44 13.42 -5.58
CA GLY A 144 11.40 12.41 -5.78
C GLY A 144 10.71 11.95 -4.48
N SER A 145 10.61 12.83 -3.48
CA SER A 145 10.00 12.53 -2.16
C SER A 145 8.47 12.45 -2.18
N LEU A 146 7.81 12.95 -3.22
CA LEU A 146 6.37 12.77 -3.44
C LEU A 146 6.14 11.54 -4.32
N TYR A 147 5.20 10.68 -3.95
CA TYR A 147 4.88 9.45 -4.69
C TYR A 147 3.41 9.06 -4.49
N LEU A 148 2.89 8.18 -5.35
CA LEU A 148 1.50 7.72 -5.25
C LEU A 148 1.42 6.40 -4.47
N GLN A 149 0.37 6.25 -3.66
CA GLN A 149 -0.05 5.00 -3.03
C GLN A 149 -1.57 4.87 -3.16
N ILE A 150 -2.06 3.64 -3.20
CA ILE A 150 -3.48 3.32 -3.05
C ILE A 150 -3.80 3.41 -1.55
N ASP A 151 -4.71 4.31 -1.19
CA ASP A 151 -5.28 4.46 0.14
C ASP A 151 -6.31 3.33 0.36
N HIS A 152 -5.97 2.40 1.25
CA HIS A 152 -6.79 1.22 1.52
C HIS A 152 -8.08 1.54 2.29
N ASP A 153 -8.20 2.72 2.91
CA ASP A 153 -9.45 3.16 3.54
C ASP A 153 -10.49 3.56 2.48
N ARG A 154 -10.02 4.03 1.32
CA ARG A 154 -10.87 4.39 0.16
C ARG A 154 -11.08 3.22 -0.77
N CYS A 155 -10.03 2.46 -1.02
CA CYS A 155 -10.02 1.40 -2.02
C CYS A 155 -11.05 0.32 -1.69
N LYS A 156 -11.89 -0.03 -2.67
CA LYS A 156 -12.87 -1.13 -2.55
C LYS A 156 -12.31 -2.49 -2.97
N ASN A 157 -10.98 -2.57 -3.14
CA ASN A 157 -10.25 -3.76 -3.57
C ASN A 157 -10.91 -4.49 -4.76
N CYS A 158 -11.21 -3.75 -5.84
CA CYS A 158 -11.87 -4.28 -7.04
C CYS A 158 -11.18 -5.57 -7.51
N ASN A 159 -11.95 -6.57 -7.95
CA ASN A 159 -11.37 -7.85 -8.42
C ASN A 159 -10.33 -7.62 -9.53
N GLU A 160 -10.65 -6.72 -10.46
CA GLU A 160 -9.76 -6.21 -11.49
C GLU A 160 -9.67 -4.69 -11.37
N CYS A 161 -8.49 -4.15 -11.07
CA CYS A 161 -8.32 -2.72 -10.90
C CYS A 161 -8.19 -2.04 -12.26
N ALA A 162 -9.18 -1.22 -12.64
CA ALA A 162 -9.16 -0.46 -13.89
C ALA A 162 -7.94 0.49 -13.99
N ILE A 163 -7.44 1.02 -12.87
CA ILE A 163 -6.20 1.80 -12.84
C ILE A 163 -4.99 0.93 -13.17
N ALA A 164 -4.96 -0.31 -12.67
CA ALA A 164 -3.87 -1.25 -12.93
C ALA A 164 -3.81 -1.61 -14.42
N ILE A 165 -4.96 -1.93 -15.04
CA ILE A 165 -5.07 -2.19 -16.48
C ILE A 165 -4.57 -1.00 -17.29
N ALA A 166 -4.96 0.21 -16.90
CA ALA A 166 -4.60 1.44 -17.60
C ALA A 166 -3.18 1.95 -17.28
N CYS A 167 -2.42 1.28 -16.41
CA CYS A 167 -1.10 1.77 -15.97
C CYS A 167 -0.03 1.43 -17.03
N PRO A 168 0.55 2.43 -17.73
CA PRO A 168 1.49 2.17 -18.81
C PRO A 168 2.85 1.66 -18.35
N SER A 169 3.17 1.78 -17.05
CA SER A 169 4.43 1.31 -16.47
C SER A 169 4.27 0.06 -15.61
N GLU A 170 3.09 -0.56 -15.63
CA GLU A 170 2.78 -1.78 -14.86
C GLU A 170 3.17 -1.66 -13.38
N ALA A 171 3.02 -0.45 -12.82
CA ALA A 171 3.44 -0.14 -11.46
C ALA A 171 2.45 -0.63 -10.40
N ILE A 172 1.31 -1.21 -10.79
CA ILE A 172 0.25 -1.61 -9.84
C ILE A 172 0.16 -3.12 -9.80
N SER A 173 0.31 -3.70 -8.61
CA SER A 173 0.27 -5.14 -8.40
C SER A 173 -0.50 -5.49 -7.12
N ARG A 174 -0.77 -6.79 -6.96
CA ARG A 174 -1.34 -7.34 -5.73
C ARG A 174 -0.22 -7.51 -4.69
N VAL A 175 -0.44 -7.03 -3.48
CA VAL A 175 0.47 -7.18 -2.32
C VAL A 175 -0.32 -7.71 -1.11
N PRO A 176 0.34 -8.37 -0.13
CA PRO A 176 -0.31 -8.80 1.11
C PRO A 176 -0.93 -7.62 1.88
N ALA A 177 -2.18 -7.76 2.33
CA ALA A 177 -2.88 -6.77 3.15
C ALA A 177 -2.21 -6.55 4.51
N ALA A 178 -1.43 -7.52 4.99
CA ALA A 178 -0.64 -7.40 6.21
C ALA A 178 0.45 -6.32 6.10
N THR A 179 1.00 -6.11 4.89
CA THR A 179 2.06 -5.13 4.63
C THR A 179 1.79 -4.43 3.29
N PRO A 180 0.72 -3.63 3.20
CA PRO A 180 0.18 -3.25 1.91
C PRO A 180 0.81 -1.98 1.32
N TYR A 181 1.51 -1.18 2.13
CA TYR A 181 2.13 0.06 1.70
C TYR A 181 3.59 -0.16 1.31
N LEU A 182 4.00 0.45 0.19
CA LEU A 182 5.36 0.45 -0.33
C LEU A 182 5.93 1.87 -0.16
N PRO A 183 6.48 2.20 1.03
CA PRO A 183 7.06 3.52 1.26
C PRO A 183 8.29 3.70 0.38
N LYS A 184 8.43 4.91 -0.17
CA LYS A 184 9.62 5.28 -0.92
C LYS A 184 10.73 5.72 0.02
N ASP A 185 11.91 5.16 -0.14
CA ASP A 185 13.14 5.64 0.49
C ASP A 185 14.27 5.77 -0.54
N ARG A 186 15.43 6.28 -0.09
CA ARG A 186 16.62 6.44 -0.94
C ARG A 186 17.43 5.15 -1.10
N ASP A 187 17.21 4.15 -0.25
CA ASP A 187 18.12 3.01 -0.07
C ASP A 187 17.59 1.72 -0.74
N LEU A 188 16.32 1.68 -1.15
CA LEU A 188 15.65 0.54 -1.79
C LEU A 188 15.83 0.43 -3.31
N THR A 189 16.76 1.19 -3.90
CA THR A 189 17.20 0.92 -5.29
C THR A 189 18.22 -0.22 -5.30
N SER A 190 17.74 -1.46 -5.19
CA SER A 190 18.53 -2.68 -5.38
C SER A 190 17.91 -3.58 -6.44
#